data_AF-A0A1D2X5T7-F1
#
_entry.id   AF-A0A1D2X5T7-F1
#
_cell.length_a   1.000
_cell.length_b   1.000
_cell.length_c   1.000
_cell.angle_alpha   90.00
_cell.angle_beta   90.00
_cell.angle_gamma   90.00
#
_symmetry.space_group_name_H-M   'P 1'
#
loop_
_entity.id
_entity.type
_entity.pdbx_description
1 polymer ?
#
loop_
_entity_poly.entity_id
_entity_poly.type
_entity_poly.pdbx_seq_one_letter_code
_entity_poly.pdbx_strand_id
1 'polypeptide(L)'
;MNIIDELHHRLSSKTRIRSLFKDANVRDLEKILSRLNDVYAEKLEVRVAEEEQRQKKVDKIKAIQKEMASLGLTLSDFDALDETGKGSRVGKGAVDGRKRRNVSKHTFEYKTVSGDAIKWYGSTTGRLPKGFQDYLEKTGKKRTDCIADSE
;
A
#
# COMPACT_ATOMS: atom_id res chain seq x y z
N MET A 1 -11.01 2.82 13.76
CA MET A 1 -10.68 4.21 14.14
C MET A 1 -9.17 4.28 14.33
N ASN A 2 -8.48 5.27 13.75
CA ASN A 2 -7.03 5.39 13.89
C ASN A 2 -6.69 5.74 15.35
N ILE A 3 -5.69 5.08 15.93
CA ILE A 3 -5.27 5.29 17.33
C ILE A 3 -4.86 6.75 17.57
N ILE A 4 -4.22 7.36 16.57
CA ILE A 4 -3.81 8.77 16.63
C ILE A 4 -5.04 9.70 16.72
N ASP A 5 -6.10 9.42 15.97
CA ASP A 5 -7.32 10.24 15.98
C ASP A 5 -8.03 10.16 17.33
N GLU A 6 -8.01 8.98 17.96
CA GLU A 6 -8.55 8.79 19.30
C GLU A 6 -7.71 9.52 20.36
N LEU A 7 -6.38 9.45 20.27
CA LEU A 7 -5.47 10.19 21.15
C LEU A 7 -5.68 11.71 21.00
N HIS A 8 -5.78 12.21 19.77
CA HIS A 8 -6.09 13.62 19.51
C HIS A 8 -7.44 14.01 20.11
N HIS A 9 -8.46 13.19 19.95
CA HIS A 9 -9.76 13.49 20.54
C HIS A 9 -9.70 13.59 22.07
N ARG A 10 -8.99 12.65 22.72
CA ARG A 10 -8.84 12.61 24.19
C ARG A 10 -7.95 13.74 24.73
N LEU A 11 -6.91 14.11 23.99
CA LEU A 11 -5.93 15.15 24.36
C LEU A 11 -6.19 16.51 23.68
N SER A 12 -7.37 16.71 23.09
CA SER A 12 -7.71 17.92 22.32
C SER A 12 -7.84 19.19 23.14
N SER A 13 -8.19 19.09 24.43
CA SER A 13 -8.44 20.25 25.28
C SER A 13 -7.89 20.10 26.68
N LYS A 14 -7.46 21.23 27.26
CA LYS A 14 -6.92 21.30 28.62
C LYS A 14 -7.90 20.78 29.67
N THR A 15 -9.20 21.04 29.51
CA THR A 15 -10.24 20.57 30.43
C THR A 15 -10.35 19.04 30.42
N ARG A 16 -10.28 18.41 29.23
CA ARG A 16 -10.36 16.96 29.10
C ARG A 16 -9.08 16.27 29.59
N ILE A 17 -7.93 16.87 29.32
CA ILE A 17 -6.65 16.41 29.88
C ILE A 17 -6.71 16.46 31.42
N ARG A 18 -7.18 17.57 32.01
CA ARG A 18 -7.35 17.66 33.47
C ARG A 18 -8.28 16.58 34.02
N SER A 19 -9.38 16.26 33.33
CA SER A 19 -10.25 15.17 33.78
C SER A 19 -9.60 13.79 33.68
N LEU A 20 -8.78 13.55 32.65
CA LEU A 20 -8.08 12.27 32.45
C LEU A 20 -6.99 12.04 33.51
N PHE A 21 -6.34 13.10 33.97
CA PHE A 21 -5.25 13.05 34.92
C PHE A 21 -5.65 13.56 36.32
N LYS A 22 -6.95 13.53 36.65
CA LYS A 22 -7.48 14.09 37.90
C LYS A 22 -6.79 13.52 39.15
N ASP A 23 -6.49 12.23 39.11
CA ASP A 23 -5.88 11.49 40.23
C ASP A 23 -4.37 11.24 40.04
N ALA A 24 -3.76 11.83 38.99
CA ALA A 24 -2.34 11.69 38.72
C ALA A 24 -1.51 12.67 39.55
N ASN A 25 -0.40 12.19 40.12
CA ASN A 25 0.55 13.05 40.80
C ASN A 25 1.45 13.77 39.77
N VAL A 26 1.98 14.93 40.15
CA VAL A 26 2.95 15.71 39.37
C VAL A 26 4.12 14.85 38.90
N ARG A 27 4.64 13.97 39.77
CA ARG A 27 5.76 13.07 39.43
C ARG A 27 5.41 12.08 38.30
N ASP A 28 4.16 11.64 38.23
CA ASP A 28 3.72 10.73 37.15
C ASP A 28 3.54 11.50 35.84
N LEU A 29 3.04 12.74 35.91
CA LEU A 29 3.00 13.64 34.76
C LEU A 29 4.39 13.95 34.21
N GLU A 30 5.38 14.19 35.08
CA GLU A 30 6.79 14.40 34.69
C GLU A 30 7.37 13.19 33.96
N LYS A 31 7.11 11.97 34.46
CA LYS A 31 7.55 10.73 33.78
C LYS A 31 6.91 10.57 32.40
N ILE A 32 5.62 10.87 32.27
CA ILE A 32 4.91 10.82 31.00
C ILE A 32 5.48 11.85 30.03
N LEU A 33 5.73 13.07 30.49
CA LEU A 33 6.34 14.14 29.71
C LEU A 33 7.74 13.76 29.22
N SER A 34 8.58 13.17 30.09
CA SER A 34 9.91 12.70 29.70
C SER A 34 9.84 11.71 28.54
N ARG A 35 9.00 10.67 28.66
CA ARG A 35 8.85 9.65 27.61
C ARG A 35 8.30 10.22 26.30
N LEU A 36 7.36 11.16 26.37
CA LEU A 36 6.82 11.83 25.19
C LEU A 36 7.87 12.71 24.51
N ASN A 37 8.72 13.39 25.28
CA ASN A 37 9.81 14.19 24.75
C ASN A 37 10.88 13.32 24.08
N ASP A 38 11.20 12.16 24.64
CA ASP A 38 12.14 11.21 24.03
C ASP A 38 11.63 10.75 22.66
N VAL A 39 10.37 10.30 22.59
CA VAL A 39 9.74 9.90 21.31
C VAL A 39 9.65 11.08 20.34
N TYR A 40 9.37 12.28 20.83
CA TYR A 40 9.33 13.48 20.00
C TYR A 40 10.71 13.80 19.40
N ALA A 41 11.78 13.70 20.19
CA ALA A 41 13.15 13.91 19.74
C ALA A 41 13.53 12.92 18.64
N GLU A 42 13.25 11.62 18.83
CA GLU A 42 13.48 10.59 17.80
C GLU A 42 12.75 10.91 16.48
N LYS A 43 11.48 11.33 16.56
CA LYS A 43 10.71 11.69 15.36
C LYS A 43 11.23 12.96 14.69
N LEU A 44 11.72 13.91 15.47
CA LEU A 44 12.31 15.14 14.95
C LEU A 44 13.62 14.86 14.21
N GLU A 45 14.49 14.02 14.77
CA GLU A 45 15.75 13.60 14.14
C GLU A 45 15.51 12.92 12.78
N VAL A 46 14.54 12.00 12.72
CA VAL A 46 14.15 11.36 11.45
C VAL A 46 13.68 12.39 10.43
N ARG A 47 12.83 13.34 10.84
CA ARG A 47 12.32 14.39 9.95
C ARG A 47 13.45 15.28 9.42
N VAL A 48 14.38 15.67 10.28
CA VAL A 48 15.55 16.49 9.89
C VAL A 48 16.44 15.71 8.93
N ALA A 49 16.71 14.43 9.18
CA ALA A 49 17.50 13.59 8.29
C ALA A 49 16.84 13.43 6.91
N GLU A 50 15.52 13.24 6.86
CA GLU A 50 14.76 13.17 5.60
C GLU A 50 14.80 14.51 4.83
N GLU A 51 14.71 15.63 5.54
CA GLU A 51 14.78 16.97 4.96
C GLU A 51 16.18 17.28 4.42
N GLU A 52 17.24 16.91 5.14
CA GLU A 52 18.62 16.98 4.64
C GLU A 52 18.85 16.12 3.39
N GLN A 53 18.32 14.89 3.36
CA GLN A 53 18.42 14.05 2.17
C GLN A 53 17.68 14.65 0.99
N ARG A 54 16.51 15.26 1.23
CA ARG A 54 15.75 15.96 0.20
C ARG A 54 16.53 17.18 -0.31
N GLN A 55 17.13 17.96 0.57
CA GLN A 55 17.94 19.11 0.19
C GLN A 55 19.17 18.68 -0.62
N LYS A 56 19.91 17.65 -0.16
CA LYS A 56 21.04 17.07 -0.91
C LYS A 56 20.64 16.59 -2.31
N LYS A 57 19.45 16.01 -2.47
CA LYS A 57 18.92 15.62 -3.78
C LYS A 57 18.65 16.84 -4.66
N VAL A 58 18.00 17.87 -4.12
CA VAL A 58 17.72 19.11 -4.84
C VAL A 58 19.02 19.80 -5.28
N ASP A 59 20.02 19.86 -4.41
CA ASP A 59 21.30 20.50 -4.71
C ASP A 59 22.06 19.73 -5.81
N LYS A 60 22.03 18.39 -5.78
CA LYS A 60 22.58 17.55 -6.86
C LYS A 60 21.86 17.78 -8.18
N ILE A 61 20.52 17.84 -8.17
CA ILE A 61 19.72 18.11 -9.38
C ILE A 61 20.10 19.48 -9.96
N LYS A 62 20.26 20.51 -9.12
CA LYS A 62 20.68 21.84 -9.56
C LYS A 62 22.09 21.85 -10.14
N ALA A 63 23.02 21.11 -9.52
CA ALA A 63 24.38 20.97 -10.03
C ALA A 63 24.38 20.32 -11.43
N ILE A 64 23.64 19.21 -11.58
CA ILE A 64 23.48 18.53 -12.88
C ILE A 64 22.81 19.45 -13.90
N GLN A 65 21.77 20.21 -13.53
CA GLN A 65 21.15 21.20 -14.43
C GLN A 65 22.13 22.25 -14.92
N LYS A 66 23.02 22.73 -14.05
CA LYS A 66 24.05 23.70 -14.43
C LYS A 66 25.09 23.09 -15.37
N GLU A 67 25.51 21.86 -15.12
CA GLU A 67 26.43 21.12 -15.99
C GLU A 67 25.80 20.82 -17.36
N MET A 68 24.54 20.36 -17.40
CA MET A 68 23.81 20.14 -18.66
C MET A 68 23.69 21.42 -19.48
N ALA A 69 23.34 22.54 -18.84
CA ALA A 69 23.27 23.84 -19.51
C ALA A 69 24.63 24.28 -20.06
N SER A 70 25.73 24.00 -19.36
CA SER A 70 27.08 24.33 -19.83
C SER A 70 27.53 23.49 -21.04
N LEU A 71 27.00 22.27 -21.16
CA LEU A 71 27.23 21.38 -22.31
C LEU A 71 26.23 21.62 -23.45
N GLY A 72 25.30 22.57 -23.29
CA GLY A 72 24.24 22.84 -24.26
C GLY A 72 23.19 21.72 -24.38
N LEU A 73 23.14 20.82 -23.39
CA LEU A 73 22.23 19.68 -23.37
C LEU A 73 20.90 20.08 -22.73
N THR A 74 19.82 19.69 -23.38
CA THR A 74 18.45 19.80 -22.88
C THR A 74 17.95 18.44 -22.40
N LEU A 75 16.92 18.44 -21.56
CA LEU A 75 16.31 17.18 -21.09
C LEU A 75 15.79 16.32 -22.26
N SER A 76 15.40 16.95 -23.37
CA SER A 76 14.92 16.27 -24.59
C SER A 76 16.03 15.54 -25.36
N ASP A 77 17.30 15.92 -25.17
CA ASP A 77 18.43 15.22 -25.81
C ASP A 77 18.68 13.85 -25.17
N PHE A 78 18.17 13.63 -23.95
CA PHE A 78 18.21 12.35 -23.27
C PHE A 78 17.05 11.42 -23.65
N ASP A 79 15.97 11.93 -24.24
CA ASP A 79 14.84 11.09 -24.70
C ASP A 79 15.28 10.15 -25.83
N ALA A 80 16.26 10.56 -26.65
CA ALA A 80 16.85 9.73 -27.70
C ALA A 80 17.71 8.56 -27.16
N LEU A 81 18.17 8.64 -25.91
CA LEU A 81 18.97 7.59 -25.26
C LEU A 81 18.08 6.49 -24.65
N ASP A 82 16.82 6.79 -24.32
CA ASP A 82 15.87 5.84 -23.70
C ASP A 82 15.36 4.77 -24.69
N GLU A 83 15.47 5.00 -26.01
CA GLU A 83 15.15 4.01 -27.06
C GLU A 83 16.17 2.84 -27.14
N THR A 84 17.39 3.03 -26.62
CA THR A 84 18.43 1.97 -26.62
C THR A 84 18.49 1.15 -25.33
N GLY A 85 17.77 1.57 -24.29
CA GLY A 85 17.68 0.87 -23.02
C GLY A 85 16.27 0.39 -22.78
N LYS A 86 16.03 -0.93 -22.86
CA LYS A 86 14.80 -1.53 -22.33
C LYS A 86 14.63 -1.17 -20.86
N GLY A 87 13.83 -0.13 -20.61
CA GLY A 87 13.16 0.13 -19.35
C GLY A 87 13.68 1.35 -18.61
N SER A 88 13.03 2.50 -18.79
CA SER A 88 12.64 3.36 -17.68
C SER A 88 11.57 4.40 -18.07
N ARG A 89 10.31 3.98 -18.24
CA ARG A 89 9.19 4.92 -18.12
C ARG A 89 9.09 5.42 -16.68
N VAL A 90 9.80 6.50 -16.36
CA VAL A 90 9.54 7.30 -15.16
C VAL A 90 8.81 8.57 -15.60
N GLY A 91 7.50 8.43 -15.78
CA GLY A 91 6.60 9.53 -16.08
C GLY A 91 5.20 9.22 -15.56
N LYS A 92 4.88 9.78 -14.40
CA LYS A 92 3.52 9.96 -13.82
C LYS A 92 2.64 8.71 -13.69
N GLY A 93 2.59 8.19 -12.46
CA GLY A 93 1.38 7.55 -11.92
C GLY A 93 1.08 6.15 -12.46
N ALA A 94 1.95 5.18 -12.20
CA ALA A 94 1.61 3.76 -12.31
C ALA A 94 1.73 3.10 -10.94
N VAL A 95 0.61 3.07 -10.23
CA VAL A 95 0.38 2.21 -9.08
C VAL A 95 0.68 0.77 -9.48
N ASP A 96 1.60 0.13 -8.76
CA ASP A 96 1.75 -1.30 -8.57
C ASP A 96 1.68 -2.16 -9.86
N GLY A 97 2.87 -2.49 -10.38
CA GLY A 97 3.09 -3.46 -11.46
C GLY A 97 2.74 -4.91 -11.08
N ARG A 98 1.69 -5.14 -10.31
CA ARG A 98 0.98 -6.42 -10.34
C ARG A 98 0.24 -6.46 -11.66
N LYS A 99 0.84 -7.17 -12.63
CA LYS A 99 0.15 -7.70 -13.82
C LYS A 99 -1.28 -8.06 -13.41
N ARG A 100 -2.26 -7.21 -13.75
CA ARG A 100 -3.66 -7.44 -13.37
C ARG A 100 -4.02 -8.77 -14.01
N ARG A 101 -4.07 -9.84 -13.20
CA ARG A 101 -4.54 -11.15 -13.67
C ARG A 101 -5.90 -10.90 -14.29
N ASN A 102 -6.09 -11.38 -15.52
CA ASN A 102 -7.34 -11.21 -16.23
C ASN A 102 -8.42 -11.97 -15.45
N VAL A 103 -9.13 -11.29 -14.55
CA VAL A 103 -10.15 -11.90 -13.68
C VAL A 103 -11.42 -11.99 -14.50
N SER A 104 -11.58 -13.09 -15.24
CA SER A 104 -12.84 -13.41 -15.90
C SER A 104 -13.82 -14.00 -14.88
N LYS A 105 -15.08 -13.55 -14.93
CA LYS A 105 -16.17 -14.07 -14.11
C LYS A 105 -17.02 -15.00 -14.95
N HIS A 106 -17.31 -16.19 -14.42
CA HIS A 106 -18.09 -17.21 -15.09
C HIS A 106 -19.06 -17.86 -14.11
N THR A 107 -20.10 -18.47 -14.65
CA THR A 107 -20.95 -19.39 -13.89
C THR A 107 -20.27 -20.75 -13.92
N PHE A 108 -19.94 -21.30 -12.75
CA PHE A 108 -19.40 -22.64 -12.60
C PHE A 108 -20.49 -23.61 -12.16
N GLU A 109 -20.46 -24.84 -12.66
CA GLU A 109 -21.36 -25.90 -12.25
C GLU A 109 -20.57 -27.07 -11.63
N TYR A 110 -20.98 -27.51 -10.43
CA TYR A 110 -20.36 -28.64 -9.74
C TYR A 110 -21.38 -29.48 -9.01
N LYS A 111 -21.05 -30.76 -8.80
CA LYS A 111 -21.90 -31.70 -8.06
C LYS A 111 -21.46 -31.82 -6.62
N THR A 112 -22.40 -31.72 -5.69
CA THR A 112 -22.14 -31.94 -4.26
C THR A 112 -22.02 -33.43 -3.96
N VAL A 113 -21.54 -33.75 -2.76
CA VAL A 113 -21.46 -35.13 -2.25
C VAL A 113 -22.84 -35.80 -2.20
N SER A 114 -23.90 -35.01 -2.06
CA SER A 114 -25.30 -35.45 -2.04
C SER A 114 -25.87 -35.70 -3.45
N GLY A 115 -25.13 -35.41 -4.52
CA GLY A 115 -25.55 -35.62 -5.91
C GLY A 115 -26.16 -34.40 -6.59
N ASP A 116 -26.44 -33.31 -5.85
CA ASP A 116 -27.07 -32.11 -6.39
C ASP A 116 -26.11 -31.27 -7.24
N ALA A 117 -26.59 -30.79 -8.40
CA ALA A 117 -25.87 -29.87 -9.26
C ALA A 117 -26.08 -28.43 -8.80
N ILE A 118 -25.00 -27.77 -8.37
CA ILE A 118 -25.01 -26.39 -7.90
C ILE A 118 -24.31 -25.50 -8.94
N LYS A 119 -24.99 -24.40 -9.29
CA LYS A 119 -24.44 -23.31 -10.12
C LYS A 119 -23.96 -22.18 -9.23
N TRP A 120 -22.71 -21.75 -9.43
CA TRP A 120 -22.08 -20.69 -8.66
C TRP A 120 -21.44 -19.67 -9.59
N TYR A 121 -21.83 -18.40 -9.45
CA TYR A 121 -21.18 -17.30 -10.17
C TYR A 121 -19.94 -16.82 -9.40
N GLY A 122 -18.77 -16.96 -10.04
CA GLY A 122 -17.49 -16.72 -9.40
C GLY A 122 -16.42 -16.22 -10.37
N SER A 123 -15.25 -15.90 -9.85
CA SER A 123 -14.08 -15.52 -10.64
C SER A 123 -13.10 -16.67 -10.82
N THR A 124 -12.39 -16.70 -11.94
CA THR A 124 -11.31 -17.68 -12.20
C THR A 124 -10.14 -17.60 -11.21
N THR A 125 -10.00 -16.45 -10.52
CA THR A 125 -9.02 -16.21 -9.46
C THR A 125 -9.72 -15.79 -8.17
N GLY A 126 -9.33 -16.36 -7.01
CA GLY A 126 -9.89 -15.98 -5.71
C GLY A 126 -10.16 -17.15 -4.77
N ARG A 127 -10.92 -16.88 -3.70
CA ARG A 127 -11.42 -17.88 -2.74
C ARG A 127 -12.52 -18.72 -3.39
N LEU A 128 -12.50 -20.03 -3.15
CA LEU A 128 -13.49 -20.97 -3.67
C LEU A 128 -14.51 -21.35 -2.59
N PRO A 129 -15.77 -21.60 -2.94
CA PRO A 129 -16.71 -22.26 -2.06
C PRO A 129 -16.16 -23.63 -1.62
N LYS A 130 -16.30 -23.96 -0.34
CA LYS A 130 -15.78 -25.22 0.23
C LYS A 130 -16.26 -26.45 -0.56
N GLY A 131 -17.56 -26.50 -0.90
CA GLY A 131 -18.11 -27.60 -1.70
C GLY A 131 -17.56 -27.69 -3.13
N PHE A 132 -17.14 -26.57 -3.73
CA PHE A 132 -16.50 -26.59 -5.04
C PHE A 132 -15.04 -27.02 -4.94
N GLN A 133 -14.34 -26.60 -3.88
CA GLN A 133 -12.99 -27.08 -3.59
C GLN A 133 -12.97 -28.59 -3.38
N ASP A 134 -13.89 -29.12 -2.55
CA ASP A 134 -14.02 -30.56 -2.30
C ASP A 134 -14.32 -31.34 -3.60
N TYR A 135 -15.11 -30.75 -4.52
CA TYR A 135 -15.39 -31.34 -5.84
C TYR A 135 -14.14 -31.39 -6.74
N LEU A 136 -13.35 -30.32 -6.80
CA LEU A 136 -12.12 -30.27 -7.60
C LEU A 136 -11.07 -31.25 -7.05
N GLU A 137 -10.94 -31.35 -5.72
CA GLU A 137 -10.03 -32.30 -5.08
C GLU A 137 -10.42 -33.76 -5.35
N LYS A 138 -11.73 -34.07 -5.38
CA LYS A 138 -12.23 -35.42 -5.70
C LYS A 138 -12.13 -35.80 -7.17
N THR A 139 -12.35 -34.84 -8.08
CA THR A 139 -12.44 -35.11 -9.53
C THR A 139 -11.14 -34.83 -10.29
N GLY A 140 -10.18 -34.14 -9.67
CA GLY A 140 -8.93 -33.74 -10.31
C GLY A 140 -9.09 -32.72 -11.45
N LYS A 141 -10.30 -32.16 -11.63
CA LYS A 141 -10.58 -31.18 -12.70
C LYS A 141 -9.98 -29.82 -12.39
N LYS A 142 -9.68 -29.04 -13.43
CA LYS A 142 -9.28 -27.64 -13.26
C LYS A 142 -10.52 -26.76 -13.16
N ARG A 143 -10.40 -25.62 -12.49
CA ARG A 143 -11.49 -24.64 -12.29
C ARG A 143 -12.15 -24.24 -13.62
N THR A 144 -11.34 -24.09 -14.67
CA THR A 144 -11.77 -23.72 -16.03
C THR A 144 -12.65 -24.76 -16.69
N ASP A 145 -12.55 -26.03 -16.28
CA ASP A 145 -13.28 -27.15 -16.89
C ASP A 145 -14.69 -27.30 -16.33
N CYS A 146 -15.03 -26.49 -15.31
CA CYS A 146 -16.34 -26.46 -14.67
C CYS A 146 -17.12 -25.18 -15.01
N ILE A 147 -16.66 -24.39 -15.98
CA ILE A 147 -17.40 -23.25 -16.49
C ILE A 147 -18.61 -23.78 -17.26
N ALA A 148 -19.81 -23.40 -16.85
CA ALA A 148 -21.01 -23.63 -17.62
C ALA A 148 -21.03 -22.62 -18.77
N ASP A 149 -20.80 -23.09 -19.99
CA ASP A 149 -20.95 -22.26 -21.18
C ASP A 149 -22.38 -21.68 -21.19
N SER A 150 -22.45 -20.36 -21.16
CA SER A 150 -23.70 -19.65 -21.41
C SER A 150 -23.82 -19.55 -22.92
N GLU A 151 -24.64 -20.42 -23.53
CA GLU A 151 -25.30 -20.07 -24.80
C GLU A 151 -26.18 -18.83 -24.62
#